data_AF-A0A7V1YJ47-F1
#
_entry.id   AF-A0A7V1YJ47-F1
#
_cell.length_a   1.000
_cell.length_b   1.000
_cell.length_c   1.000
_cell.angle_alpha   90.00
_cell.angle_beta   90.00
_cell.angle_gamma   90.00
#
_symmetry.space_group_name_H-M   'P 1'
#
loop_
_entity.id
_entity.type
_entity.pdbx_description
1 polymer ?
#
loop_
_entity_poly.entity_id
_entity_poly.type
_entity_poly.pdbx_seq_one_letter_code
_entity_poly.pdbx_strand_id
1 'polypeptide(L)'
;TSRGEGLPVAVLEAMACGRPAILSDIPPHREVAEGAPFIPLVPPGDVEGFAREIARFRAMAPEDRDALGRRCREHVLARFSLPRMHEGYEAVYRGLAPAGKEALRR
;
A
#
# COMPACT_ATOMS: atom_id res chain seq x y z
N THR A 1 7.55 -8.30 10.18
CA THR A 1 8.18 -7.28 11.04
C THR A 1 9.48 -6.81 10.41
N SER A 2 9.40 -6.17 9.25
CA SER A 2 10.58 -5.75 8.47
C SER A 2 11.32 -4.57 9.13
N ARG A 3 12.62 -4.47 8.83
CA ARG A 3 13.50 -3.35 9.22
C ARG A 3 13.86 -2.42 8.04
N GLY A 4 13.57 -2.84 6.80
CA GLY A 4 13.75 -2.08 5.57
C GLY A 4 13.08 -2.81 4.40
N GLU A 5 12.60 -2.06 3.41
CA GLU A 5 11.93 -2.54 2.21
C GLU A 5 12.23 -1.58 1.03
N GLY A 6 12.11 -2.06 -0.20
CA GLY A 6 12.01 -1.19 -1.38
C GLY A 6 10.56 -0.77 -1.59
N LEU A 7 9.82 -1.60 -2.33
CA LEU A 7 8.36 -1.59 -2.32
C LEU A 7 7.88 -2.85 -1.59
N PRO A 8 7.02 -2.74 -0.55
CA PRO A 8 6.58 -3.89 0.22
C PRO A 8 5.49 -4.70 -0.52
N VAL A 9 5.87 -5.37 -1.62
CA VAL A 9 4.91 -6.06 -2.52
C VAL A 9 4.02 -7.06 -1.80
N ALA A 10 4.57 -7.85 -0.88
CA ALA A 10 3.78 -8.82 -0.10
C ALA A 10 2.67 -8.16 0.74
N VAL A 11 2.92 -6.95 1.26
CA VAL A 11 1.90 -6.15 1.97
C VAL A 11 0.81 -5.71 1.00
N LEU A 12 1.21 -5.22 -0.19
CA LEU A 12 0.27 -4.75 -1.20
C LEU A 12 -0.64 -5.89 -1.69
N GLU A 13 -0.08 -7.08 -1.93
CA GLU A 13 -0.81 -8.28 -2.32
C GLU A 13 -1.79 -8.73 -1.25
N ALA A 14 -1.36 -8.78 0.02
CA ALA A 14 -2.23 -9.14 1.14
C ALA A 14 -3.43 -8.18 1.25
N MET A 15 -3.17 -6.87 1.17
CA MET A 15 -4.20 -5.85 1.19
C MET A 15 -5.13 -5.94 -0.03
N ALA A 16 -4.59 -6.19 -1.23
CA ALA A 16 -5.39 -6.39 -2.44
C ALA A 16 -6.32 -7.61 -2.32
N CYS A 17 -5.89 -8.66 -1.62
CA CYS A 17 -6.70 -9.83 -1.26
C CYS A 17 -7.73 -9.55 -0.13
N GLY A 18 -7.88 -8.30 0.28
CA GLY A 18 -8.81 -7.89 1.33
C GLY A 18 -8.42 -8.39 2.71
N ARG A 19 -7.11 -8.52 2.99
CA ARG A 19 -6.63 -8.86 4.33
C ARG A 19 -6.28 -7.58 5.10
N PRO A 20 -6.73 -7.44 6.35
CA PRO A 20 -6.19 -6.42 7.25
C PRO A 20 -4.69 -6.56 7.42
N ALA A 21 -3.97 -5.45 7.51
CA ALA A 21 -2.52 -5.42 7.67
C ALA A 21 -2.11 -4.73 8.97
N ILE A 22 -1.03 -5.23 9.59
CA ILE A 22 -0.30 -4.59 10.70
C ILE A 22 1.14 -4.47 10.22
N LEU A 23 1.66 -3.25 10.15
CA LEU A 23 2.93 -2.99 9.48
C LEU A 23 3.99 -2.47 10.46
N SER A 24 5.26 -2.75 10.17
CA SER A 24 6.36 -2.09 10.89
C SER A 24 6.36 -0.59 10.60
N ASP A 25 6.68 0.24 11.59
CA ASP A 25 6.81 1.67 11.44
C ASP A 25 8.16 2.04 10.77
N ILE A 26 8.22 1.84 9.45
CA ILE A 26 9.37 2.14 8.57
C ILE A 26 8.92 2.98 7.37
N PRO A 27 9.81 3.75 6.71
CA PRO A 27 9.40 4.68 5.66
C PRO A 27 8.52 4.07 4.55
N PRO A 28 8.86 2.90 3.96
CA PRO A 28 8.01 2.31 2.91
C PRO A 28 6.61 1.92 3.40
N HIS A 29 6.47 1.48 4.66
CA HIS A 29 5.16 1.17 5.23
C HIS A 29 4.37 2.42 5.61
N ARG A 30 5.04 3.51 5.99
CA ARG A 30 4.38 4.82 6.20
C ARG A 30 3.78 5.34 4.90
N GLU A 31 4.48 5.20 3.78
CA GLU A 31 3.95 5.55 2.45
C GLU A 31 2.72 4.71 2.09
N VAL A 32 2.75 3.40 2.40
CA VAL A 32 1.59 2.52 2.22
C VAL A 32 0.44 2.93 3.13
N ALA A 33 0.70 3.31 4.39
CA ALA A 33 -0.34 3.67 5.37
C ALA A 33 -0.82 5.13 5.28
N GLU A 34 -0.23 5.96 4.42
CA GLU A 34 -0.58 7.38 4.30
C GLU A 34 -2.05 7.55 3.89
N GLY A 35 -2.82 8.29 4.70
CA GLY A 35 -4.27 8.45 4.52
C GLY A 35 -5.10 7.23 4.96
N ALA A 36 -4.48 6.19 5.51
CA ALA A 36 -5.12 4.98 6.01
C ALA A 36 -4.86 4.76 7.51
N PRO A 37 -5.46 5.57 8.41
CA PRO A 37 -5.25 5.44 9.86
C PRO A 37 -5.74 4.12 10.46
N PHE A 38 -6.48 3.33 9.67
CA PHE A 38 -6.93 1.99 10.04
C PHE A 38 -5.85 0.91 9.87
N ILE A 39 -4.70 1.26 9.31
CA ILE A 39 -3.52 0.38 9.20
C ILE A 39 -2.55 0.74 10.34
N PRO A 40 -2.47 -0.06 11.41
CA PRO A 40 -1.55 0.21 12.51
C PRO A 40 -0.08 0.09 12.07
N LEU A 41 0.72 1.05 12.51
CA LEU A 41 2.18 1.06 12.39
C LEU A 41 2.79 0.77 13.76
N VAL A 42 3.62 -0.27 13.84
CA VAL A 42 4.24 -0.76 15.08
C VAL A 42 5.76 -0.63 14.97
N PRO A 43 6.48 -0.08 15.97
CA PRO A 43 7.93 0.04 15.91
C PRO A 43 8.64 -1.29 15.57
N PRO A 44 9.67 -1.30 14.72
CA PRO A 44 10.42 -2.51 14.40
C PRO A 44 11.03 -3.15 15.67
N GLY A 45 10.67 -4.40 15.93
CA GLY A 45 11.15 -5.15 17.10
C GLY A 45 10.27 -5.05 18.34
N ASP A 46 9.20 -4.24 18.32
CA ASP A 46 8.18 -4.20 19.38
C ASP A 46 7.24 -5.42 19.25
N VAL A 47 7.68 -6.56 19.78
CA VAL A 47 6.93 -7.83 19.74
C VAL A 47 5.59 -7.67 20.45
N GLU A 48 5.57 -6.99 21.58
CA GLU A 48 4.40 -6.70 22.39
C GLU A 48 3.40 -5.84 21.61
N GLY A 49 3.87 -4.85 20.84
CA GLY A 49 3.06 -4.03 19.95
C GLY A 49 2.37 -4.84 18.87
N PHE A 50 3.10 -5.72 18.18
CA PHE A 50 2.49 -6.61 17.19
C PHE A 50 1.49 -7.57 17.84
N ALA A 51 1.82 -8.14 19.01
CA ALA A 51 0.92 -9.03 19.74
C ALA A 51 -0.39 -8.32 20.14
N ARG A 52 -0.32 -7.06 20.61
CA ARG A 52 -1.51 -6.25 20.93
C ARG A 52 -2.40 -6.04 19.72
N GLU A 53 -1.84 -5.65 18.58
CA GLU A 53 -2.63 -5.40 17.36
C GLU A 53 -3.23 -6.70 16.79
N ILE A 54 -2.49 -7.80 16.82
CA ILE A 54 -2.99 -9.12 16.42
C ILE A 54 -4.15 -9.54 17.33
N ALA A 55 -4.00 -9.39 18.65
CA ALA A 55 -5.07 -9.69 19.61
C ALA A 55 -6.30 -8.81 19.37
N ARG A 56 -6.11 -7.52 19.09
CA ARG A 56 -7.18 -6.57 18.74
C ARG A 56 -7.94 -7.03 17.50
N PHE A 57 -7.26 -7.37 16.41
CA PHE A 57 -7.91 -7.88 15.19
C PHE A 57 -8.59 -9.24 15.40
N ARG A 58 -8.02 -10.10 16.25
CA ARG A 58 -8.62 -11.40 16.60
C ARG A 58 -9.91 -11.24 17.41
N ALA A 59 -9.99 -10.22 18.26
CA ALA A 59 -11.14 -9.95 19.12
C ALA A 59 -12.31 -9.24 18.39
N MET A 60 -12.10 -8.73 17.18
CA MET A 60 -13.16 -8.13 16.37
C MET A 60 -14.21 -9.16 15.96
N ALA A 61 -15.44 -8.70 15.77
CA ALA A 61 -16.46 -9.48 15.07
C ALA A 61 -15.95 -9.81 13.64
N PRO A 62 -16.26 -11.01 13.10
CA PRO A 62 -15.83 -11.38 11.76
C PRO A 62 -16.18 -10.34 10.69
N GLU A 63 -17.37 -9.73 10.79
CA GLU A 63 -17.89 -8.76 9.83
C GLU A 63 -17.08 -7.45 9.85
N ASP A 64 -16.67 -7.00 11.03
CA ASP A 64 -15.84 -5.81 11.21
C ASP A 64 -14.43 -6.02 10.66
N ARG A 65 -13.87 -7.21 10.90
CA ARG A 65 -12.56 -7.59 10.36
C ARG A 65 -12.59 -7.69 8.83
N ASP A 66 -13.67 -8.22 8.27
CA ASP A 66 -13.86 -8.29 6.83
C ASP A 66 -14.07 -6.89 6.23
N ALA A 67 -14.81 -6.00 6.93
CA ALA A 67 -14.93 -4.60 6.54
C ALA A 67 -13.60 -3.87 6.53
N LEU A 68 -12.75 -4.11 7.54
CA LEU A 68 -11.39 -3.59 7.58
C LEU A 68 -10.55 -4.11 6.40
N GLY A 69 -10.67 -5.40 6.09
CA GLY A 69 -10.03 -6.00 4.92
C GLY A 69 -10.45 -5.34 3.59
N ARG A 70 -11.75 -5.07 3.41
CA ARG A 70 -12.26 -4.34 2.24
C ARG A 70 -11.66 -2.94 2.12
N ARG A 71 -11.56 -2.20 3.24
CA ARG A 71 -10.92 -0.88 3.28
C ARG A 71 -9.43 -0.94 2.89
N CYS A 72 -8.70 -1.96 3.36
CA CYS A 72 -7.31 -2.19 2.93
C CYS A 72 -7.20 -2.42 1.42
N ARG A 73 -8.12 -3.22 0.84
CA ARG A 73 -8.18 -3.47 -0.61
C ARG A 73 -8.46 -2.20 -1.39
N GLU A 74 -9.49 -1.45 -1.01
CA GLU A 74 -9.86 -0.19 -1.65
C GLU A 74 -8.69 0.80 -1.64
N HIS A 75 -8.03 0.95 -0.50
CA HIS A 75 -6.87 1.82 -0.33
C HIS A 75 -5.71 1.44 -1.26
N VAL A 76 -5.36 0.16 -1.32
CA VAL A 76 -4.23 -0.29 -2.13
C VAL A 76 -4.53 -0.18 -3.62
N LEU A 77 -5.76 -0.49 -4.05
CA LEU A 77 -6.16 -0.39 -5.45
C LEU A 77 -6.22 1.06 -5.93
N ALA A 78 -6.60 2.00 -5.06
CA ALA A 78 -6.64 3.42 -5.40
C ALA A 78 -5.26 4.04 -5.62
N ARG A 79 -4.22 3.53 -4.95
CA ARG A 79 -2.89 4.17 -4.90
C ARG A 79 -1.77 3.38 -5.57
N PHE A 80 -1.82 2.05 -5.51
CA PHE A 80 -0.72 1.16 -5.89
C PHE A 80 -1.10 0.17 -7.01
N SER A 81 -2.20 0.42 -7.72
CA SER A 81 -2.62 -0.43 -8.82
C SER A 81 -1.80 -0.20 -10.10
N LEU A 82 -1.75 -1.20 -10.97
CA LEU A 82 -1.08 -1.10 -12.27
C LEU A 82 -1.60 0.06 -13.13
N PRO A 83 -2.92 0.31 -13.25
CA PRO A 83 -3.42 1.49 -13.96
C PRO A 83 -2.87 2.80 -13.39
N ARG A 84 -2.83 2.93 -12.05
CA ARG A 84 -2.33 4.14 -11.38
C ARG A 84 -0.84 4.36 -11.64
N MET A 85 -0.05 3.29 -11.60
CA MET A 85 1.36 3.34 -11.93
C MET A 85 1.56 3.74 -13.40
N HIS A 86 0.79 3.14 -14.31
CA HIS A 86 0.87 3.44 -15.74
C HIS A 86 0.56 4.91 -16.03
N GLU A 87 -0.53 5.46 -15.49
CA GLU A 87 -0.89 6.89 -15.61
C GLU A 87 0.26 7.81 -15.16
N GLY A 88 0.89 7.50 -14.03
CA GLY A 88 2.02 8.28 -13.52
C GLY A 88 3.24 8.23 -14.44
N TYR A 89 3.58 7.05 -14.94
CA TYR A 89 4.70 6.87 -15.87
C TYR A 89 4.44 7.57 -17.21
N GLU A 90 3.23 7.44 -17.76
CA GLU A 90 2.85 8.13 -19.00
C GLU A 90 2.93 9.64 -18.86
N ALA A 91 2.48 10.20 -17.73
CA ALA A 91 2.55 11.63 -17.47
C ALA A 91 4.01 12.13 -17.47
N VAL A 92 4.92 11.38 -16.84
CA VAL A 92 6.36 11.69 -16.83
C VAL A 92 6.93 11.61 -18.24
N TYR A 93 6.68 10.51 -18.97
CA TYR A 93 7.20 10.35 -20.33
C TYR A 93 6.67 11.40 -21.30
N ARG A 94 5.38 11.75 -21.22
CA ARG A 94 4.79 12.81 -22.05
C ARG A 94 5.36 14.18 -21.71
N GLY A 95 5.66 14.43 -20.43
CA GLY A 95 6.29 15.68 -19.99
C GLY A 95 7.76 15.82 -20.45
N LEU A 96 8.45 14.71 -20.68
CA LEU A 96 9.84 14.68 -21.17
C LEU A 96 9.93 14.55 -22.69
N ALA A 97 8.87 14.10 -23.36
CA ALA A 97 8.82 14.00 -24.80
C ALA A 97 8.97 15.42 -25.40
N PRO A 98 9.96 15.65 -26.28
CA PRO A 98 9.98 16.89 -27.05
C PRO A 98 8.65 17.01 -27.82
N ALA A 99 8.13 18.23 -27.98
CA ALA A 99 7.01 18.48 -28.89
C ALA A 99 7.34 17.78 -30.22
N GLY A 100 6.53 16.78 -30.56
CA GLY A 100 6.93 15.70 -31.45
C GLY A 100 7.58 16.23 -32.73
N LYS A 101 8.73 15.66 -33.10
CA LYS A 101 9.25 15.82 -34.45
C LYS A 101 8.17 15.37 -35.42
N GLU A 102 7.68 16.31 -36.19
CA GLU A 102 7.01 16.19 -37.49
C GLU A 102 7.87 15.43 -38.54
N ALA A 103 8.81 14.56 -38.12
CA ALA A 103 9.90 14.02 -38.93
C ALA A 103 9.87 12.49 -39.14
N LEU A 104 8.78 11.81 -38.80
CA LEU A 104 8.62 10.36 -39.03
C LEU A 104 7.49 10.03 -40.01
N ARG A 105 7.15 10.98 -40.89
CA ARG A 105 6.37 10.73 -42.11
C ARG A 105 7.11 11.34 -43.31
N ARG A 106 8.08 10.60 -43.81
CA ARG A 106 8.42 10.56 -45.25
C ARG A 106 8.02 9.20 -45.75
#